data_AF-A0A956ILX5-F1
#
_entry.id   AF-A0A956ILX5-F1
#
_cell.length_a   1.000
_cell.length_b   1.000
_cell.length_c   1.000
_cell.angle_alpha   90.00
_cell.angle_beta   90.00
_cell.angle_gamma   90.00
#
_symmetry.space_group_name_H-M   'P 1'
#
loop_
_entity.id
_entity.type
_entity.pdbx_description
1 polymer ?
#
loop_
_entity_poly.entity_id
_entity_poly.type
_entity_poly.pdbx_seq_one_letter_code
_entity_poly.pdbx_strand_id
1 'polypeptide(L)'
;MRRLTPLLLLPLALAFAACGGNTSNSDPGSGGSGGNGGTGAASGNGGSGGGEACGNAICGAGTYCCNASCSQCVAEGEGCSTIACGTGGGGGGQAGGGGAGGATFQCGVETCQAGQQCCGTECGAGFCADGELPCPPVDCQPQLCGQVYCDEGTFCCNSSCGTCVRPDEDCTDELCEPDCDPQRARGEGDCDGFFGWTWTGTSCSMIGGCSCAGPDCGSLYLSQEDCWKAHEMCPIPL
;
A
#
# COMPACT_ATOMS: atom_id res chain seq x y z
N MET A 1 -60.75 -2.14 -27.18
CA MET A 1 -60.67 -0.72 -26.80
C MET A 1 -60.08 -0.64 -25.39
N ARG A 2 -58.75 -0.60 -25.26
CA ARG A 2 -58.08 -0.49 -23.96
C ARG A 2 -57.86 0.99 -23.67
N ARG A 3 -58.39 1.46 -22.53
CA ARG A 3 -58.31 2.85 -22.09
C ARG A 3 -56.89 3.12 -21.56
N LEU A 4 -56.22 4.12 -22.13
CA LEU A 4 -54.97 4.69 -21.62
C LEU A 4 -55.30 5.62 -20.45
N THR A 5 -54.66 5.39 -19.31
CA THR A 5 -54.70 6.24 -18.12
C THR A 5 -53.56 7.28 -18.23
N PRO A 6 -53.80 8.58 -17.96
CA PRO A 6 -52.74 9.59 -18.05
C PRO A 6 -51.86 9.56 -16.79
N LEU A 7 -50.54 9.45 -16.98
CA LEU A 7 -49.54 9.62 -15.92
C LEU A 7 -49.43 11.11 -15.57
N LEU A 8 -49.68 11.42 -14.30
CA LEU A 8 -49.43 12.73 -13.69
C LEU A 8 -47.91 12.91 -13.49
N LEU A 9 -47.34 13.93 -14.13
CA LEU A 9 -46.01 14.47 -13.87
C LEU A 9 -46.02 15.29 -12.57
N LEU A 10 -45.25 14.86 -11.56
CA LEU A 10 -44.86 15.69 -10.43
C LEU A 10 -43.47 16.31 -10.68
N PRO A 11 -43.25 17.61 -10.38
CA PRO A 11 -41.94 18.22 -10.47
C PRO A 11 -41.11 17.88 -9.22
N LEU A 12 -40.00 17.17 -9.43
CA LEU A 12 -38.97 16.94 -8.41
C LEU A 12 -38.05 18.18 -8.36
N ALA A 13 -38.16 18.98 -7.31
CA ALA A 13 -37.25 20.08 -7.05
C ALA A 13 -35.94 19.53 -6.46
N LEU A 14 -34.86 19.51 -7.25
CA LEU A 14 -33.50 19.25 -6.76
C LEU A 14 -32.96 20.49 -6.04
N ALA A 15 -32.67 20.36 -4.75
CA ALA A 15 -31.88 21.32 -4.00
C ALA A 15 -30.40 20.95 -4.11
N PHE A 16 -29.60 21.79 -4.76
CA PHE A 16 -28.14 21.69 -4.77
C PHE A 16 -27.58 22.21 -3.44
N ALA A 17 -27.00 21.31 -2.64
CA ALA A 17 -26.16 21.67 -1.51
C ALA A 17 -24.72 21.86 -2.01
N ALA A 18 -24.22 23.09 -1.97
CA ALA A 18 -22.83 23.41 -2.26
C ALA A 18 -21.96 23.07 -1.04
N CYS A 19 -21.04 22.11 -1.18
CA CYS A 19 -19.94 21.93 -0.24
C CYS A 19 -18.75 22.81 -0.68
N GLY A 20 -18.40 23.76 0.20
CA GLY A 20 -17.26 24.67 0.03
C GLY A 20 -15.93 23.94 0.22
N GLY A 21 -14.97 24.30 -0.63
CA GLY A 21 -13.65 23.68 -0.70
C GLY A 21 -12.70 24.02 0.45
N ASN A 22 -11.75 23.10 0.62
CA ASN A 22 -10.56 23.17 1.45
C ASN A 22 -9.66 24.37 1.14
N THR A 23 -8.99 24.90 2.17
CA THR A 23 -7.70 25.60 2.03
C THR A 23 -6.67 25.07 3.03
N SER A 24 -5.72 24.35 2.45
CA SER A 24 -4.27 24.22 2.68
C SER A 24 -3.59 24.77 3.94
N ASN A 25 -2.80 23.88 4.55
CA ASN A 25 -1.39 24.00 4.99
C ASN A 25 -0.84 25.35 5.49
N SER A 26 -0.27 25.32 6.70
CA SER A 26 1.01 25.97 7.05
C SER A 26 1.51 25.46 8.41
N ASP A 27 2.52 24.58 8.41
CA ASP A 27 3.39 24.34 9.56
C ASP A 27 4.84 24.61 9.16
N PRO A 28 5.50 25.61 9.78
CA PRO A 28 6.93 25.58 9.96
C PRO A 28 7.28 25.84 11.43
N GLY A 29 7.76 24.80 12.12
CA GLY A 29 8.10 24.86 13.53
C GLY A 29 9.43 24.18 13.83
N SER A 30 10.51 24.64 13.21
CA SER A 30 11.88 24.32 13.62
C SER A 30 12.21 25.00 14.96
N GLY A 31 12.72 24.26 15.94
CA GLY A 31 13.32 24.85 17.12
C GLY A 31 13.80 23.85 18.17
N GLY A 32 15.09 23.92 18.52
CA GLY A 32 15.55 23.51 19.85
C GLY A 32 16.77 22.58 19.90
N SER A 33 17.96 23.16 19.79
CA SER A 33 19.21 22.58 20.30
C SER A 33 19.33 22.79 21.81
N GLY A 34 19.95 21.85 22.52
CA GLY A 34 20.66 22.15 23.78
C GLY A 34 20.62 21.07 24.87
N GLY A 35 21.80 20.66 25.36
CA GLY A 35 21.95 20.15 26.72
C GLY A 35 22.91 18.98 26.92
N ASN A 36 24.19 19.27 27.19
CA ASN A 36 25.16 18.36 27.82
C ASN A 36 24.88 18.20 29.32
N GLY A 37 25.24 17.05 29.88
CA GLY A 37 25.79 16.94 31.24
C GLY A 37 25.02 16.05 32.22
N GLY A 38 25.65 14.97 32.67
CA GLY A 38 25.14 14.16 33.78
C GLY A 38 25.91 12.87 34.05
N THR A 39 27.09 12.98 34.68
CA THR A 39 27.74 11.88 35.39
C THR A 39 26.87 11.45 36.57
N GLY A 40 26.58 10.15 36.70
CA GLY A 40 25.85 9.63 37.86
C GLY A 40 25.84 8.12 37.89
N ALA A 41 26.90 7.51 38.43
CA ALA A 41 26.91 6.13 38.86
C ALA A 41 25.89 5.93 40.00
N ALA A 42 24.98 4.97 39.85
CA ALA A 42 24.31 4.32 40.97
C ALA A 42 23.88 2.91 40.57
N SER A 43 24.69 1.95 41.01
CA SER A 43 24.36 0.53 41.09
C SER A 43 23.12 0.34 41.98
N GLY A 44 22.00 -0.03 41.37
CA GLY A 44 20.76 -0.42 42.05
C GLY A 44 20.29 -1.77 41.54
N ASN A 45 20.60 -2.82 42.28
CA ASN A 45 20.11 -4.17 42.05
C ASN A 45 18.65 -4.25 42.52
N GLY A 46 17.71 -4.53 41.63
CA GLY A 46 16.28 -4.63 41.99
C GLY A 46 15.36 -4.80 40.80
N GLY A 47 15.03 -6.06 40.49
CA GLY A 47 14.27 -6.48 39.32
C GLY A 47 13.02 -5.68 39.02
N SER A 48 12.96 -5.18 37.80
CA SER A 48 11.73 -4.96 37.04
C SER A 48 12.13 -5.03 35.57
N GLY A 49 11.51 -5.92 34.81
CA GLY A 49 11.84 -6.28 33.43
C GLY A 49 11.52 -5.20 32.40
N GLY A 50 11.86 -3.94 32.69
CA GLY A 50 11.89 -2.85 31.73
C GLY A 50 13.31 -2.75 31.18
N GLY A 51 13.47 -2.99 29.88
CA GLY A 51 14.76 -2.87 29.24
C GLY A 51 15.36 -1.46 29.29
N GLU A 52 16.68 -1.35 29.14
CA GLU A 52 17.39 -0.06 29.09
C GLU A 52 17.25 0.55 27.69
N ALA A 53 16.93 1.85 27.61
CA ALA A 53 16.80 2.53 26.33
C ALA A 53 18.16 2.65 25.63
N CYS A 54 18.21 2.33 24.33
CA CYS A 54 19.40 2.42 23.49
C CYS A 54 19.03 3.04 22.15
N GLY A 55 19.17 4.36 22.04
CA GLY A 55 18.69 5.10 20.86
C GLY A 55 17.18 4.94 20.71
N ASN A 56 16.75 4.31 19.62
CA ASN A 56 15.35 4.00 19.31
C ASN A 56 14.94 2.58 19.73
N ALA A 57 15.86 1.77 20.25
CA ALA A 57 15.58 0.43 20.75
C ALA A 57 15.48 0.40 22.29
N ILE A 58 14.87 -0.66 22.82
CA ILE A 58 14.88 -0.98 24.25
C ILE A 58 15.59 -2.33 24.42
N CYS A 59 16.76 -2.32 25.07
CA CYS A 59 17.57 -3.51 25.30
C CYS A 59 16.92 -4.39 26.37
N GLY A 60 16.54 -5.61 26.00
CA GLY A 60 15.90 -6.58 26.90
C GLY A 60 16.83 -7.10 28.00
N ALA A 61 16.27 -7.90 28.91
CA ALA A 61 17.01 -8.52 30.00
C ALA A 61 18.23 -9.31 29.50
N GLY A 62 19.39 -9.11 30.14
CA GLY A 62 20.66 -9.76 29.76
C GLY A 62 21.39 -9.09 28.60
N THR A 63 20.94 -7.90 28.18
CA THR A 63 21.63 -7.07 27.17
C THR A 63 21.84 -5.65 27.68
N TYR A 64 22.91 -5.00 27.22
CA TYR A 64 23.23 -3.60 27.52
C TYR A 64 23.35 -2.79 26.22
N CYS A 65 23.14 -1.47 26.33
CA CYS A 65 23.30 -0.58 25.19
C CYS A 65 24.78 -0.41 24.83
N CYS A 66 25.19 -0.99 23.70
CA CYS A 66 26.56 -0.89 23.20
C CYS A 66 26.77 0.40 22.40
N ASN A 67 25.83 0.77 21.52
CA ASN A 67 25.91 2.03 20.78
C ASN A 67 24.52 2.65 20.60
N ALA A 68 24.21 3.67 21.41
CA ALA A 68 22.94 4.38 21.37
C ALA A 68 22.68 5.09 20.03
N SER A 69 23.73 5.50 19.30
CA SER A 69 23.55 6.15 17.98
C SER A 69 23.06 5.15 16.92
N CYS A 70 23.38 3.87 17.10
CA CYS A 70 22.99 2.77 16.22
C CYS A 70 21.79 1.97 16.76
N SER A 71 21.30 2.28 17.96
CA SER A 71 20.34 1.44 18.69
C SER A 71 20.78 -0.02 18.88
N GLN A 72 22.09 -0.23 19.09
CA GLN A 72 22.67 -1.58 19.17
C GLN A 72 22.73 -2.09 20.61
N CYS A 73 21.94 -3.12 20.90
CA CYS A 73 21.96 -3.88 22.14
C CYS A 73 22.89 -5.10 22.02
N VAL A 74 23.69 -5.37 23.05
CA VAL A 74 24.65 -6.49 23.08
C VAL A 74 24.49 -7.26 24.38
N ALA A 75 24.70 -8.58 24.35
CA ALA A 75 24.61 -9.41 25.55
C ALA A 75 25.64 -9.02 26.62
N GLU A 76 25.26 -9.11 27.89
CA GLU A 76 26.22 -8.91 28.98
C GLU A 76 27.38 -9.91 28.89
N GLY A 77 28.62 -9.41 28.92
CA GLY A 77 29.84 -10.21 28.77
C GLY A 77 30.45 -10.19 27.36
N GLU A 78 29.70 -9.76 26.35
CA GLU A 78 30.21 -9.53 25.00
C GLU A 78 30.82 -8.12 24.85
N GLY A 79 31.92 -8.03 24.11
CA GLY A 79 32.63 -6.77 23.88
C GLY A 79 31.88 -5.87 22.90
N CYS A 80 31.70 -4.61 23.25
CA CYS A 80 31.11 -3.63 22.34
C CYS A 80 32.09 -3.29 21.21
N SER A 81 31.77 -3.66 19.97
CA SER A 81 32.61 -3.33 18.81
C SER A 81 32.51 -1.83 18.51
N THR A 82 33.64 -1.14 18.36
CA THR A 82 33.70 0.30 18.09
C THR A 82 33.41 0.67 16.63
N ILE A 83 32.69 -0.18 15.89
CA ILE A 83 32.36 0.06 14.50
C ILE A 83 31.42 1.27 14.45
N ALA A 84 31.87 2.32 13.77
CA ALA A 84 31.06 3.51 13.54
C ALA A 84 29.79 3.11 12.78
N CYS A 85 28.64 3.67 13.19
CA CYS A 85 27.37 3.52 12.49
C CYS A 85 27.60 3.91 11.03
N GLY A 86 27.76 2.91 10.15
CA GLY A 86 27.98 3.15 8.75
C GLY A 86 26.76 3.87 8.21
N THR A 87 26.94 5.07 7.66
CA THR A 87 25.93 5.88 6.98
C THR A 87 25.36 5.24 5.70
N GLY A 88 25.41 3.92 5.58
CA GLY A 88 24.83 3.17 4.47
C GLY A 88 23.47 2.62 4.82
N GLY A 89 22.41 3.35 4.44
CA GLY A 89 21.12 2.78 4.05
C GLY A 89 20.31 2.05 5.13
N GLY A 90 19.31 2.74 5.67
CA GLY A 90 18.20 2.08 6.34
C GLY A 90 17.49 1.08 5.41
N GLY A 91 16.93 0.02 6.01
CA GLY A 91 15.98 -0.88 5.36
C GLY A 91 16.37 -2.36 5.32
N GLY A 92 17.63 -2.71 5.57
CA GLY A 92 18.02 -4.09 5.79
C GLY A 92 17.84 -4.43 7.25
N GLY A 93 16.65 -4.90 7.65
CA GLY A 93 16.48 -5.59 8.92
C GLY A 93 17.43 -6.77 8.97
N GLN A 94 18.65 -6.55 9.48
CA GLN A 94 19.52 -7.64 9.84
C GLN A 94 18.81 -8.38 10.96
N ALA A 95 18.24 -9.53 10.58
CA ALA A 95 17.87 -10.59 11.48
C ALA A 95 19.02 -10.79 12.46
N GLY A 96 18.88 -10.18 13.65
CA GLY A 96 19.74 -10.44 14.78
C GLY A 96 19.54 -11.91 15.13
N GLY A 97 20.47 -12.74 14.65
CA GLY A 97 20.49 -14.16 14.93
C GLY A 97 20.54 -14.43 16.43
N GLY A 98 19.93 -15.55 16.82
CA GLY A 98 20.34 -16.29 18.01
C GLY A 98 19.56 -16.05 19.30
N GLY A 99 18.27 -15.73 19.23
CA GLY A 99 17.38 -15.84 20.40
C GLY A 99 16.64 -17.17 20.39
N ALA A 100 17.10 -18.18 21.16
CA ALA A 100 16.43 -19.48 21.32
C ALA A 100 15.11 -19.43 22.13
N GLY A 101 14.33 -18.34 22.00
CA GLY A 101 12.98 -18.23 22.50
C GLY A 101 12.05 -18.08 21.29
N GLY A 102 10.99 -18.89 21.23
CA GLY A 102 10.05 -18.98 20.10
C GLY A 102 9.24 -17.72 19.80
N ALA A 103 9.90 -16.58 19.61
CA ALA A 103 9.29 -15.35 19.18
C ALA A 103 9.07 -15.41 17.67
N THR A 104 7.84 -15.12 17.27
CA THR A 104 7.51 -14.85 15.87
C THR A 104 7.86 -13.40 15.52
N PHE A 105 8.08 -13.11 14.25
CA PHE A 105 8.31 -11.75 13.74
C PHE A 105 7.53 -11.51 12.44
N GLN A 106 7.16 -10.26 12.16
CA GLN A 106 6.43 -9.91 10.94
C GLN A 106 7.37 -9.79 9.73
N CYS A 107 6.94 -10.33 8.61
CA CYS A 107 7.62 -10.35 7.31
C CYS A 107 6.60 -10.01 6.22
N GLY A 108 6.40 -8.71 5.98
CA GLY A 108 5.30 -8.23 5.15
C GLY A 108 3.95 -8.64 5.73
N VAL A 109 3.19 -9.46 5.01
CA VAL A 109 1.89 -9.99 5.47
C VAL A 109 1.99 -11.31 6.22
N GLU A 110 3.17 -11.95 6.20
CA GLU A 110 3.42 -13.25 6.83
C GLU A 110 4.10 -13.11 8.19
N THR A 111 3.74 -13.98 9.14
CA THR A 111 4.38 -14.04 10.46
C THR A 111 5.35 -15.23 10.53
N CYS A 112 6.65 -14.94 10.57
CA CYS A 112 7.71 -15.94 10.59
C CYS A 112 7.99 -16.48 11.99
N GLN A 113 8.44 -17.73 12.05
CA GLN A 113 8.81 -18.43 13.28
C GLN A 113 10.30 -18.23 13.63
N ALA A 114 10.66 -18.59 14.86
CA ALA A 114 12.06 -18.63 15.27
C ALA A 114 12.88 -19.59 14.38
N GLY A 115 14.06 -19.15 13.97
CA GLY A 115 14.92 -19.88 13.02
C GLY A 115 14.63 -19.59 11.55
N GLN A 116 13.58 -18.81 11.24
CA GLN A 116 13.33 -18.32 9.89
C GLN A 116 13.91 -16.92 9.68
N GLN A 117 14.10 -16.53 8.42
CA GLN A 117 14.44 -15.18 7.99
C GLN A 117 13.39 -14.66 7.01
N CYS A 118 13.16 -13.35 6.99
CA CYS A 118 12.29 -12.71 6.02
C CYS A 118 13.02 -12.50 4.69
N CYS A 119 12.45 -12.98 3.59
CA CYS A 119 12.96 -12.82 2.24
C CYS A 119 11.95 -12.12 1.35
N GLY A 120 12.39 -11.48 0.26
CA GLY A 120 11.49 -10.91 -0.76
C GLY A 120 10.64 -9.74 -0.27
N THR A 121 11.10 -9.00 0.74
CA THR A 121 10.43 -7.78 1.22
C THR A 121 10.32 -6.72 0.13
N GLU A 122 11.24 -6.74 -0.82
CA GLU A 122 11.22 -5.92 -2.03
C GLU A 122 10.11 -6.29 -3.02
N CYS A 123 9.42 -7.43 -2.85
CA CYS A 123 8.23 -7.79 -3.62
C CYS A 123 6.93 -7.58 -2.82
N GLY A 124 6.98 -6.80 -1.73
CA GLY A 124 5.82 -6.34 -0.96
C GLY A 124 5.21 -7.34 0.03
N ALA A 125 5.04 -8.61 -0.36
CA ALA A 125 4.43 -9.60 0.54
C ALA A 125 5.40 -10.12 1.61
N GLY A 126 6.70 -10.21 1.29
CA GLY A 126 7.67 -10.98 2.09
C GLY A 126 7.32 -12.48 2.15
N PHE A 127 8.29 -13.33 2.43
CA PHE A 127 8.03 -14.72 2.81
C PHE A 127 9.07 -15.24 3.79
N CYS A 128 8.66 -16.20 4.62
CA CYS A 128 9.52 -16.82 5.61
C CYS A 128 10.34 -17.94 4.97
N ALA A 129 11.66 -17.78 4.94
CA ALA A 129 12.60 -18.83 4.54
C ALA A 129 13.33 -19.39 5.76
N ASP A 130 13.91 -20.58 5.63
CA ASP A 130 14.82 -21.12 6.64
C ASP A 130 16.05 -20.20 6.80
N GLY A 131 16.43 -19.89 8.04
CA GLY A 131 17.53 -18.99 8.35
C GLY A 131 18.92 -19.58 8.12
N GLU A 132 19.05 -20.90 7.93
CA GLU A 132 20.34 -21.53 7.64
C GLU A 132 20.75 -21.41 6.16
N LEU A 133 19.81 -21.10 5.28
CA LEU A 133 20.05 -20.96 3.84
C LEU A 133 19.98 -19.48 3.43
N PRO A 134 20.71 -19.03 2.39
CA PRO A 134 20.49 -17.69 1.85
C PRO A 134 19.08 -17.59 1.24
N CYS A 135 18.50 -16.38 1.26
CA CYS A 135 17.24 -16.12 0.56
C CYS A 135 17.36 -16.54 -0.91
N PRO A 136 16.38 -17.29 -1.46
CA PRO A 136 16.37 -17.58 -2.88
C PRO A 136 16.18 -16.28 -3.66
N PRO A 137 16.75 -16.14 -4.87
CA PRO A 137 16.48 -15.00 -5.72
C PRO A 137 14.97 -14.92 -5.97
N VAL A 138 14.39 -13.75 -5.72
CA VAL A 138 12.96 -13.51 -5.87
C VAL A 138 12.78 -12.74 -7.18
N ASP A 139 12.20 -13.39 -8.18
CA ASP A 139 11.69 -12.68 -9.35
C ASP A 139 10.36 -12.05 -8.93
N CYS A 140 10.36 -10.73 -8.67
CA CYS A 140 9.13 -9.96 -8.51
C CYS A 140 8.42 -9.88 -9.86
N GLN A 141 7.79 -10.98 -10.29
CA GLN A 141 6.98 -10.97 -11.49
C GLN A 141 5.82 -9.98 -11.28
N PRO A 142 5.48 -9.15 -12.27
CA PRO A 142 4.35 -8.24 -12.18
C PRO A 142 3.09 -9.04 -11.82
N GLN A 143 2.55 -8.79 -10.62
CA GLN A 143 1.38 -9.48 -10.12
C GLN A 143 0.14 -8.80 -10.69
N LEU A 144 -0.77 -9.59 -11.26
CA LEU A 144 -2.08 -9.08 -11.66
C LEU A 144 -2.92 -8.80 -10.40
N CYS A 145 -3.29 -7.53 -10.22
CA CYS A 145 -4.21 -7.03 -9.21
C CYS A 145 -5.46 -6.52 -9.91
N GLY A 146 -6.54 -7.30 -9.90
CA GLY A 146 -7.74 -6.95 -10.67
C GLY A 146 -7.44 -6.87 -12.17
N GLN A 147 -7.50 -5.67 -12.72
CA GLN A 147 -7.18 -5.38 -14.14
C GLN A 147 -5.82 -4.68 -14.32
N VAL A 148 -5.09 -4.43 -13.24
CA VAL A 148 -3.81 -3.71 -13.24
C VAL A 148 -2.68 -4.68 -12.90
N TYR A 149 -1.52 -4.54 -13.54
CA TYR A 149 -0.31 -5.21 -13.10
C TYR A 149 0.43 -4.31 -12.13
N CYS A 150 0.76 -4.84 -10.95
CA CYS A 150 1.53 -4.11 -9.96
C CYS A 150 2.99 -3.95 -10.42
N ASP A 151 3.52 -2.74 -10.25
CA ASP A 151 4.91 -2.40 -10.51
C ASP A 151 5.85 -3.10 -9.50
N GLU A 152 7.14 -3.19 -9.85
CA GLU A 152 8.17 -3.68 -8.94
C GLU A 152 8.15 -2.91 -7.60
N GLY A 153 8.23 -3.63 -6.48
CA GLY A 153 8.17 -3.00 -5.16
C GLY A 153 6.77 -2.75 -4.59
N THR A 154 5.71 -3.12 -5.32
CA THR A 154 4.33 -3.01 -4.86
C THR A 154 3.65 -4.37 -4.77
N PHE A 155 2.64 -4.50 -3.92
CA PHE A 155 1.81 -5.70 -3.82
C PHE A 155 0.33 -5.35 -4.06
N CYS A 156 -0.43 -6.36 -4.49
CA CYS A 156 -1.87 -6.19 -4.68
C CYS A 156 -2.58 -6.04 -3.33
N CYS A 157 -3.00 -4.82 -3.02
CA CYS A 157 -3.75 -4.52 -1.82
C CYS A 157 -5.23 -4.88 -2.00
N ASN A 158 -5.83 -4.44 -3.10
CA ASN A 158 -7.24 -4.69 -3.36
C ASN A 158 -7.43 -5.16 -4.80
N SER A 159 -7.68 -6.46 -4.96
CA SER A 159 -7.85 -7.09 -6.27
C SER A 159 -9.16 -6.69 -6.94
N SER A 160 -10.18 -6.22 -6.22
CA SER A 160 -11.40 -5.67 -6.81
C SER A 160 -11.14 -4.32 -7.48
N CYS A 161 -10.24 -3.53 -6.91
CA CYS A 161 -9.88 -2.20 -7.40
C CYS A 161 -8.70 -2.19 -8.37
N GLY A 162 -7.88 -3.23 -8.34
CA GLY A 162 -6.55 -3.20 -8.92
C GLY A 162 -5.60 -2.22 -8.24
N THR A 163 -5.79 -2.00 -6.93
CA THR A 163 -4.93 -1.09 -6.16
C THR A 163 -3.66 -1.83 -5.75
N CYS A 164 -2.53 -1.35 -6.27
CA CYS A 164 -1.19 -1.78 -5.86
C CYS A 164 -0.64 -0.75 -4.86
N VAL A 165 -0.12 -1.21 -3.73
CA VAL A 165 0.46 -0.33 -2.70
C VAL A 165 1.87 -0.79 -2.35
N ARG A 166 2.66 0.10 -1.77
CA ARG A 166 3.98 -0.24 -1.26
C ARG A 166 3.86 -0.97 0.08
N PRO A 167 4.83 -1.84 0.46
CA PRO A 167 4.80 -2.54 1.75
C PRO A 167 4.76 -1.63 2.99
N ASP A 168 5.13 -0.35 2.88
CA ASP A 168 5.07 0.64 3.95
C ASP A 168 3.78 1.47 3.98
N GLU A 169 2.84 1.21 3.07
CA GLU A 169 1.54 1.88 2.99
C GLU A 169 0.41 1.00 3.54
N ASP A 170 -0.56 1.62 4.22
CA ASP A 170 -1.72 0.90 4.73
C ASP A 170 -2.59 0.40 3.57
N CYS A 171 -2.90 -0.90 3.60
CA CYS A 171 -3.87 -1.46 2.69
C CYS A 171 -5.28 -1.24 3.22
N THR A 172 -6.04 -0.37 2.56
CA THR A 172 -7.45 -0.17 2.89
C THR A 172 -8.32 -1.16 2.11
N ASP A 173 -9.04 -2.02 2.83
CA ASP A 173 -10.07 -2.91 2.27
C ASP A 173 -11.34 -2.16 1.81
N GLU A 174 -11.23 -0.89 1.45
CA GLU A 174 -12.37 -0.11 0.99
C GLU A 174 -12.87 -0.74 -0.31
N LEU A 175 -14.14 -1.16 -0.32
CA LEU A 175 -14.80 -1.66 -1.51
C LEU A 175 -14.77 -0.54 -2.54
N CYS A 176 -14.05 -0.74 -3.65
CA CYS A 176 -14.19 0.17 -4.76
C CYS A 176 -15.62 0.06 -5.28
N GLU A 177 -16.37 1.16 -5.15
CA GLU A 177 -17.50 1.36 -6.03
C GLU A 177 -16.94 1.35 -7.45
N PRO A 178 -17.35 0.38 -8.30
CA PRO A 178 -16.95 0.39 -9.69
C PRO A 178 -17.32 1.75 -10.28
N ASP A 179 -16.40 2.36 -11.03
CA ASP A 179 -16.72 3.59 -11.76
C ASP A 179 -17.74 3.24 -12.84
N CYS A 180 -19.00 3.49 -12.52
CA CYS A 180 -20.12 3.21 -13.39
C CYS A 180 -20.55 4.42 -14.20
N ASP A 181 -19.84 5.54 -14.08
CA ASP A 181 -20.12 6.70 -14.89
C ASP A 181 -19.88 6.35 -16.37
N PRO A 182 -20.74 6.80 -17.29
CA PRO A 182 -20.52 6.63 -18.71
C PRO A 182 -19.16 7.21 -19.12
N GLN A 183 -18.35 6.38 -19.76
CA GLN A 183 -17.10 6.83 -20.37
C GLN A 183 -17.43 7.84 -21.47
N ARG A 184 -16.76 8.98 -21.42
CA ARG A 184 -16.90 10.14 -22.33
C ARG A 184 -15.89 10.04 -23.47
N ALA A 185 -15.86 8.90 -24.14
CA ALA A 185 -15.12 8.71 -25.39
C ALA A 185 -16.11 8.70 -26.57
N ARG A 186 -15.77 9.41 -27.65
CA ARG A 186 -16.54 9.39 -28.90
C ARG A 186 -15.62 9.33 -30.10
N GLY A 187 -16.06 8.66 -31.15
CA GLY A 187 -15.41 8.76 -32.45
C GLY A 187 -15.82 10.04 -33.18
N GLU A 188 -14.87 10.67 -33.87
CA GLU A 188 -15.10 11.85 -34.70
C GLU A 188 -14.67 11.57 -36.15
N GLY A 189 -15.45 12.06 -37.11
CA GLY A 189 -15.23 11.88 -38.54
C GLY A 189 -15.91 10.64 -39.14
N ASP A 190 -16.08 10.67 -40.47
CA ASP A 190 -16.76 9.64 -41.26
C ASP A 190 -15.76 8.62 -41.81
N CYS A 191 -15.11 7.87 -40.89
CA CYS A 191 -14.20 6.77 -41.21
C CYS A 191 -14.61 5.51 -40.46
N ASP A 192 -14.33 4.34 -41.03
CA ASP A 192 -14.60 3.04 -40.41
C ASP A 192 -13.47 2.55 -39.47
N GLY A 193 -12.74 3.48 -38.83
CA GLY A 193 -11.67 3.14 -37.89
C GLY A 193 -12.23 2.59 -36.58
N PHE A 194 -11.68 1.48 -36.06
CA PHE A 194 -12.07 0.91 -34.77
C PHE A 194 -11.08 1.34 -33.67
N PHE A 195 -11.57 1.91 -32.57
CA PHE A 195 -10.75 2.32 -31.44
C PHE A 195 -10.91 1.41 -30.22
N GLY A 196 -12.10 0.86 -30.00
CA GLY A 196 -12.38 0.00 -28.86
C GLY A 196 -13.84 0.05 -28.44
N TRP A 197 -14.10 -0.39 -27.21
CA TRP A 197 -15.41 -0.40 -26.58
C TRP A 197 -15.44 0.58 -25.40
N THR A 198 -16.54 1.31 -25.29
CA THR A 198 -16.80 2.28 -24.22
C THR A 198 -18.00 1.85 -23.39
N TRP A 199 -17.97 2.09 -22.09
CA TRP A 199 -19.14 1.96 -21.22
C TRP A 199 -20.06 3.17 -21.37
N THR A 200 -21.35 2.94 -21.60
CA THR A 200 -22.36 4.00 -21.76
C THR A 200 -23.16 4.28 -20.48
N GLY A 201 -22.75 3.70 -19.34
CA GLY A 201 -23.55 3.67 -18.11
C GLY A 201 -24.51 2.49 -18.04
N THR A 202 -24.85 1.88 -19.19
CA THR A 202 -25.81 0.76 -19.26
C THR A 202 -25.40 -0.36 -20.19
N SER A 203 -24.49 -0.08 -21.12
CA SER A 203 -24.04 -1.05 -22.11
C SER A 203 -22.66 -0.71 -22.66
N CYS A 204 -21.97 -1.74 -23.14
CA CYS A 204 -20.73 -1.59 -23.89
C CYS A 204 -21.01 -1.33 -25.36
N SER A 205 -20.64 -0.13 -25.84
CA SER A 205 -20.81 0.30 -27.23
C SER A 205 -19.46 0.44 -27.93
N MET A 206 -19.40 0.02 -29.20
CA MET A 206 -18.22 0.18 -30.03
C MET A 206 -18.03 1.67 -30.37
N ILE A 207 -16.78 2.13 -30.28
CA ILE A 207 -16.36 3.46 -30.72
C ILE A 207 -15.50 3.33 -31.97
N GLY A 208 -15.89 4.06 -33.01
CA GLY A 208 -15.15 4.14 -34.26
C GLY A 208 -15.27 5.50 -34.94
N GLY A 209 -14.34 5.82 -35.84
CA GLY A 209 -14.24 7.11 -36.51
C GLY A 209 -12.85 7.34 -37.09
N CYS A 210 -12.58 8.59 -37.47
CA CYS A 210 -11.25 9.01 -37.93
C CYS A 210 -10.31 9.34 -36.75
N SER A 211 -10.87 9.79 -35.62
CA SER A 211 -10.15 10.05 -34.37
C SER A 211 -11.04 9.78 -33.16
N CYS A 212 -10.45 9.51 -32.01
CA CYS A 212 -11.18 9.47 -30.74
C CYS A 212 -11.07 10.84 -30.04
N ALA A 213 -12.18 11.35 -29.52
CA ALA A 213 -12.25 12.59 -28.74
C ALA A 213 -12.89 12.34 -27.38
N GLY A 214 -12.36 13.04 -26.37
CA GLY A 214 -12.83 12.98 -24.99
C GLY A 214 -11.78 12.46 -24.01
N PRO A 215 -12.01 12.62 -22.70
CA PRO A 215 -11.03 12.27 -21.66
C PRO A 215 -10.75 10.76 -21.59
N ASP A 216 -11.70 9.92 -22.00
CA ASP A 216 -11.65 8.47 -21.76
C ASP A 216 -11.14 7.68 -22.97
N CYS A 217 -10.63 8.34 -24.01
CA CYS A 217 -10.08 7.68 -25.20
C CYS A 217 -8.87 6.77 -24.90
N GLY A 218 -8.15 7.03 -23.81
CA GLY A 218 -7.03 6.19 -23.36
C GLY A 218 -7.47 4.95 -22.56
N SER A 219 -8.75 4.86 -22.19
CA SER A 219 -9.31 3.85 -21.29
C SER A 219 -10.31 2.93 -22.00
N LEU A 220 -10.28 2.88 -23.34
CA LEU A 220 -11.14 2.01 -24.13
C LEU A 220 -10.74 0.54 -23.99
N TYR A 221 -11.74 -0.34 -23.95
CA TYR A 221 -11.51 -1.78 -23.91
C TYR A 221 -11.28 -2.34 -25.33
N LEU A 222 -10.37 -3.31 -25.45
CA LEU A 222 -10.06 -3.95 -26.73
C LEU A 222 -11.18 -4.89 -27.20
N SER A 223 -11.98 -5.42 -26.27
CA SER A 223 -13.09 -6.32 -26.56
C SER A 223 -14.37 -5.90 -25.83
N GLN A 224 -15.52 -6.30 -26.38
CA GLN A 224 -16.82 -6.06 -25.75
C GLN A 224 -16.94 -6.83 -24.43
N GLU A 225 -16.36 -8.03 -24.37
CA GLU A 225 -16.38 -8.90 -23.20
C GLU A 225 -15.62 -8.27 -22.03
N ASP A 226 -14.43 -7.70 -22.28
CA ASP A 226 -13.64 -7.02 -21.26
C ASP A 226 -14.39 -5.79 -20.70
N CYS A 227 -15.05 -5.03 -21.57
CA CYS A 227 -15.88 -3.91 -21.14
C CYS A 227 -17.03 -4.37 -20.23
N TRP A 228 -17.76 -5.43 -20.60
CA TRP A 228 -18.87 -5.93 -19.78
C TRP A 228 -18.39 -6.50 -18.45
N LYS A 229 -17.28 -7.24 -18.47
CA LYS A 229 -16.67 -7.82 -17.28
C LYS A 229 -16.21 -6.73 -16.30
N ALA A 230 -15.66 -5.63 -16.81
CA ALA A 230 -15.28 -4.49 -15.98
C ALA A 230 -16.48 -3.77 -15.33
N HIS A 231 -17.68 -3.87 -15.92
CA HIS A 231 -18.88 -3.17 -15.46
C HIS A 231 -20.01 -4.12 -15.02
N GLU A 232 -19.70 -5.40 -14.73
CA GLU A 232 -20.72 -6.39 -14.35
C GLU A 232 -21.44 -6.06 -13.04
N MET A 233 -20.77 -5.27 -12.20
CA MET A 233 -21.28 -4.80 -10.90
C MET A 233 -22.00 -3.45 -10.99
N CYS A 234 -22.06 -2.83 -12.17
CA CYS A 234 -22.72 -1.54 -12.32
C CYS A 234 -24.25 -1.66 -12.26
N PRO A 235 -24.92 -0.81 -11.44
CA PRO A 235 -26.36 -0.85 -11.34
C PRO A 235 -26.99 -0.46 -12.69
N ILE A 236 -27.93 -1.28 -13.17
CA ILE A 236 -28.73 -0.92 -14.33
C ILE A 236 -29.75 0.14 -13.86
N PRO A 237 -29.72 1.37 -14.40
CA PRO A 237 -30.75 2.36 -14.11
C PRO A 237 -32.11 1.81 -14.55
N LEU A 238 -33.04 1.72 -13.60
CA LEU A 238 -34.40 1.20 -13.79
C LEU A 238 -35.33 2.21 -14.49
#